data_AF-A0A250E9E4-F1
#
_entry.id   AF-A0A250E9E4-F1
#
_cell.length_a   1.000
_cell.length_b   1.000
_cell.length_c   1.000
_cell.angle_alpha   90.00
_cell.angle_beta   90.00
_cell.angle_gamma   90.00
#
_symmetry.space_group_name_H-M   'P 1'
#
loop_
_entity.id
_entity.type
_entity.pdbx_description
1 polymer ?
#
loop_
_entity_poly.entity_id
_entity_poly.type
_entity_poly.pdbx_seq_one_letter_code
_entity_poly.pdbx_strand_id
1 'polypeptide(L)'
;MNYNQEIKILQQQISVSIAQALRLLKNTNGVVSLAVEQFHQEKITYIGEETECNPVLAREFYEKCNYNAEKAIAEILKKPVVFATSVGQDKGKIGYFICGLDEKFNSFSGKKGISAFISESDFEYIKSEVQSFYPRMNSLFDEMEEEFSATSDNVFDRENCLKILEKLEQKVFDNENITKFVNDLVHWFRKQLEYAHYINFYGNL
;
A
#
# COMPACT_ATOMS: atom_id res chain seq x y z
N MET A 1 -5.50 33.19 -29.17
CA MET A 1 -6.02 33.75 -27.91
C MET A 1 -4.83 34.11 -27.03
N ASN A 2 -4.80 35.31 -26.48
CA ASN A 2 -3.73 35.78 -25.59
C ASN A 2 -4.25 35.69 -24.15
N TYR A 3 -3.65 34.85 -23.31
CA TYR A 3 -4.11 34.55 -21.95
C TYR A 3 -3.27 35.25 -20.86
N ASN A 4 -2.56 36.34 -21.20
CA ASN A 4 -1.58 36.94 -20.30
C ASN A 4 -2.15 37.42 -18.95
N GLN A 5 -3.42 37.83 -18.90
CA GLN A 5 -4.06 38.23 -17.64
C GLN A 5 -4.52 37.00 -16.85
N GLU A 6 -5.15 36.04 -17.52
CA GLU A 6 -5.64 34.79 -16.94
C GLU A 6 -4.51 33.96 -16.35
N ILE A 7 -3.33 33.93 -16.97
CA ILE A 7 -2.14 33.25 -16.43
C ILE A 7 -1.75 33.85 -15.08
N LYS A 8 -1.76 35.18 -14.94
CA LYS A 8 -1.41 35.84 -13.67
C LYS A 8 -2.43 35.50 -12.57
N ILE A 9 -3.72 35.53 -12.91
CA ILE A 9 -4.79 35.18 -11.97
C ILE A 9 -4.67 33.70 -11.56
N LEU A 10 -4.39 32.81 -12.51
CA LEU A 10 -4.24 31.38 -12.25
C LEU A 10 -3.02 31.09 -11.35
N GLN A 11 -1.88 31.74 -11.60
CA GLN A 11 -0.65 31.58 -10.80
C GLN A 11 -0.75 32.15 -9.38
N GLN A 12 -1.72 33.05 -9.11
CA GLN A 12 -2.04 33.49 -7.76
C GLN A 12 -2.84 32.47 -6.96
N GLN A 13 -3.59 31.57 -7.64
CA GLN A 13 -4.44 30.57 -6.99
C GLN A 13 -3.73 29.22 -6.85
N ILE A 14 -2.95 28.84 -7.86
CA ILE A 14 -2.22 27.56 -7.90
C ILE A 14 -0.77 27.78 -8.31
N SER A 15 0.15 27.06 -7.66
CA SER A 15 1.59 27.15 -7.98
C SER A 15 1.91 26.34 -9.23
N VAL A 16 1.93 27.00 -10.39
CA VAL A 16 2.18 26.38 -11.70
C VAL A 16 3.12 27.22 -12.58
N SER A 17 3.86 26.55 -13.46
CA SER A 17 4.68 27.23 -14.47
C SER A 17 3.83 27.91 -15.54
N ILE A 18 4.39 28.88 -16.26
CA ILE A 18 3.68 29.56 -17.37
C ILE A 18 3.22 28.56 -18.44
N ALA A 19 4.06 27.56 -18.76
CA ALA A 19 3.72 26.53 -19.73
C ALA A 19 2.52 25.68 -19.28
N GLN A 20 2.49 25.30 -17.99
CA GLN A 20 1.38 24.53 -17.43
C GLN A 20 0.10 25.37 -17.33
N ALA A 21 0.20 26.64 -16.92
CA ALA A 21 -0.92 27.58 -16.91
C ALA A 21 -1.54 27.74 -18.31
N LEU A 22 -0.71 27.92 -19.34
CA LEU A 22 -1.16 28.01 -20.74
C LEU A 22 -1.89 26.74 -21.20
N ARG A 23 -1.37 25.55 -20.83
CA ARG A 23 -2.01 24.27 -21.16
C ARG A 23 -3.39 24.17 -20.53
N LEU A 24 -3.51 24.47 -19.23
CA LEU A 24 -4.78 24.42 -18.50
C LEU A 24 -5.79 25.40 -19.10
N LEU A 25 -5.39 26.66 -19.34
CA LEU A 25 -6.28 27.68 -19.91
C LEU A 25 -6.73 27.34 -21.33
N LYS A 26 -5.88 26.71 -22.15
CA LYS A 26 -6.29 26.23 -23.48
C LYS A 26 -7.36 25.14 -23.37
N ASN A 27 -7.21 24.20 -22.44
CA ASN A 27 -8.16 23.11 -22.25
C ASN A 27 -9.52 23.58 -21.71
N THR A 28 -9.54 24.72 -21.01
CA THR A 28 -10.75 25.26 -20.39
C THR A 28 -11.30 26.50 -21.10
N ASN A 29 -10.89 26.75 -22.34
CA ASN A 29 -11.30 27.91 -23.14
C ASN A 29 -11.05 29.26 -22.45
N GLY A 30 -10.01 29.37 -21.64
CA GLY A 30 -9.63 30.57 -20.88
C GLY A 30 -10.36 30.75 -19.55
N VAL A 31 -11.23 29.81 -19.16
CA VAL A 31 -11.96 29.91 -17.89
C VAL A 31 -11.05 29.49 -16.73
N VAL A 32 -10.66 30.47 -15.90
CA VAL A 32 -9.71 30.29 -14.79
C VAL A 32 -10.22 29.30 -13.73
N SER A 33 -11.49 29.38 -13.34
CA SER A 33 -12.06 28.48 -12.32
C SER A 33 -12.01 27.01 -12.77
N LEU A 34 -12.37 26.74 -14.03
CA LEU A 34 -12.25 25.40 -14.62
C LEU A 34 -10.79 24.95 -14.72
N ALA A 35 -9.85 25.86 -14.98
CA ALA A 35 -8.42 25.53 -15.03
C ALA A 35 -7.88 25.10 -13.66
N VAL A 36 -8.35 25.73 -12.58
CA VAL A 36 -8.04 25.36 -11.20
C VAL A 36 -8.64 24.00 -10.84
N GLU A 37 -9.91 23.78 -11.16
CA GLU A 37 -10.57 22.49 -10.94
C GLU A 37 -9.86 21.35 -11.69
N GLN A 38 -9.53 21.58 -12.97
CA GLN A 38 -8.76 20.62 -13.77
C GLN A 38 -7.40 20.33 -13.14
N PHE A 39 -6.68 21.35 -12.66
CA PHE A 39 -5.38 21.15 -12.01
C PHE A 39 -5.49 20.24 -10.78
N HIS A 40 -6.45 20.50 -9.90
CA HIS A 40 -6.64 19.67 -8.71
C HIS A 40 -7.12 18.25 -9.07
N GLN A 41 -7.97 18.09 -10.09
CA GLN A 41 -8.41 16.78 -10.54
C GLN A 41 -7.25 15.97 -11.16
N GLU A 42 -6.35 16.60 -11.91
CA GLU A 42 -5.11 15.96 -12.40
C GLU A 42 -4.24 15.50 -11.22
N LYS A 43 -4.13 16.30 -10.15
CA LYS A 43 -3.39 15.90 -8.94
C LYS A 43 -4.04 14.77 -8.17
N ILE A 44 -5.36 14.76 -8.02
CA ILE A 44 -6.10 13.66 -7.39
C ILE A 44 -5.92 12.37 -8.18
N THR A 45 -5.96 12.45 -9.53
CA THR A 45 -5.74 11.30 -10.41
C THR A 45 -4.33 10.75 -10.25
N TYR A 46 -3.31 11.62 -10.30
CA TYR A 46 -1.91 11.24 -10.06
C TYR A 46 -1.72 10.56 -8.68
N ILE A 47 -2.31 11.10 -7.61
CA ILE A 47 -2.24 10.48 -6.28
C ILE A 47 -2.90 9.09 -6.31
N GLY A 48 -4.07 8.95 -6.95
CA GLY A 48 -4.76 7.67 -7.08
C GLY A 48 -3.93 6.62 -7.84
N GLU A 49 -3.24 7.02 -8.92
CA GLU A 49 -2.36 6.13 -9.70
C GLU A 49 -1.14 5.66 -8.90
N GLU A 50 -0.48 6.58 -8.18
CA GLU A 50 0.73 6.29 -7.40
C GLU A 50 0.44 5.47 -6.12
N THR A 51 -0.79 5.53 -5.61
CA THR A 51 -1.17 4.90 -4.33
C THR A 51 -2.19 3.77 -4.46
N GLU A 52 -2.76 3.57 -5.65
CA GLU A 52 -3.90 2.68 -5.92
C GLU A 52 -5.13 2.91 -5.03
N CYS A 53 -5.22 4.08 -4.38
CA CYS A 53 -6.40 4.40 -3.59
C CYS A 53 -7.54 4.95 -4.45
N ASN A 54 -8.77 4.85 -3.93
CA ASN A 54 -9.92 5.40 -4.62
C ASN A 54 -9.87 6.95 -4.65
N PRO A 55 -10.57 7.59 -5.61
CA PRO A 55 -10.52 9.05 -5.78
C PRO A 55 -10.99 9.85 -4.56
N VAL A 56 -11.88 9.29 -3.73
CA VAL A 56 -12.36 9.95 -2.50
C VAL A 56 -11.23 10.05 -1.49
N LEU A 57 -10.53 8.94 -1.23
CA LEU A 57 -9.38 8.92 -0.32
C LEU A 57 -8.24 9.80 -0.84
N ALA A 58 -7.94 9.74 -2.14
CA ALA A 58 -6.94 10.59 -2.78
C ALA A 58 -7.24 12.07 -2.55
N ARG A 59 -8.50 12.50 -2.74
CA ARG A 59 -8.94 13.87 -2.49
C ARG A 59 -8.81 14.26 -1.02
N GLU A 60 -9.30 13.42 -0.10
CA GLU A 60 -9.22 13.72 1.33
C GLU A 60 -7.78 13.96 1.80
N PHE A 61 -6.83 13.11 1.38
CA PHE A 61 -5.43 13.27 1.75
C PHE A 61 -4.77 14.45 1.05
N TYR A 62 -5.14 14.71 -0.20
CA TYR A 62 -4.66 15.87 -0.94
C TYR A 62 -5.04 17.18 -0.24
N GLU A 63 -6.30 17.30 0.20
CA GLU A 63 -6.80 18.44 0.97
C GLU A 63 -6.15 18.51 2.36
N LYS A 64 -6.06 17.39 3.10
CA LYS A 64 -5.38 17.30 4.41
C LYS A 64 -3.89 17.70 4.33
N CYS A 65 -3.26 17.49 3.18
CA CYS A 65 -1.87 17.85 2.93
C CYS A 65 -1.69 19.24 2.32
N ASN A 66 -2.68 20.13 2.44
CA ASN A 66 -2.65 21.49 1.89
C ASN A 66 -2.34 21.52 0.40
N TYR A 67 -2.98 20.62 -0.37
CA TYR A 67 -2.81 20.48 -1.81
C TYR A 67 -1.37 20.15 -2.25
N ASN A 68 -0.58 19.51 -1.38
CA ASN A 68 0.71 18.92 -1.72
C ASN A 68 0.55 17.43 -2.07
N ALA A 69 0.64 17.10 -3.36
CA ALA A 69 0.44 15.74 -3.86
C ALA A 69 1.52 14.76 -3.35
N GLU A 70 2.79 15.15 -3.32
CA GLU A 70 3.89 14.29 -2.85
C GLU A 70 3.74 13.93 -1.38
N LYS A 71 3.34 14.91 -0.56
CA LYS A 71 3.05 14.69 0.86
C LYS A 71 1.83 13.77 1.03
N ALA A 72 0.77 13.97 0.23
CA ALA A 72 -0.41 13.12 0.27
C ALA A 72 -0.07 11.66 -0.09
N ILE A 73 0.71 11.44 -1.16
CA ILE A 73 1.21 10.13 -1.56
C ILE A 73 2.00 9.49 -0.42
N ALA A 74 2.97 10.21 0.15
CA ALA A 74 3.77 9.69 1.26
C ALA A 74 2.91 9.30 2.48
N GLU A 75 1.90 10.08 2.84
CA GLU A 75 1.00 9.78 3.97
C GLU A 75 0.05 8.60 3.69
N ILE A 76 -0.41 8.44 2.45
CA ILE A 76 -1.23 7.28 2.06
C ILE A 76 -0.38 6.01 2.10
N LEU A 77 0.80 6.03 1.49
CA LEU A 77 1.68 4.86 1.38
C LEU A 77 2.26 4.40 2.73
N LYS A 78 2.30 5.27 3.75
CA LYS A 78 2.65 4.90 5.13
C LYS A 78 1.60 4.00 5.78
N LYS A 79 0.36 4.00 5.29
CA LYS A 79 -0.71 3.19 5.89
C LYS A 79 -0.64 1.78 5.31
N PRO A 80 -0.57 0.75 6.17
CA PRO A 80 -0.62 -0.62 5.70
C PRO A 80 -1.97 -0.94 5.08
N VAL A 81 -1.99 -1.84 4.11
CA VAL A 81 -3.22 -2.50 3.66
C VAL A 81 -3.69 -3.42 4.79
N VAL A 82 -4.90 -3.21 5.29
CA VAL A 82 -5.42 -3.99 6.42
C VAL A 82 -6.30 -5.14 5.93
N PHE A 83 -5.84 -6.36 6.12
CA PHE A 83 -6.63 -7.58 5.88
C PHE A 83 -7.30 -8.00 7.19
N ALA A 84 -8.62 -8.18 7.16
CA ALA A 84 -9.40 -8.57 8.34
C ALA A 84 -10.65 -9.36 7.93
N THR A 85 -11.11 -10.24 8.82
CA THR A 85 -12.33 -11.04 8.61
C THR A 85 -13.63 -10.26 8.89
N SER A 86 -13.58 -9.15 9.65
CA SER A 86 -14.75 -8.31 9.91
C SER A 86 -14.55 -6.86 9.42
N VAL A 87 -15.60 -6.30 8.82
CA VAL A 87 -15.63 -4.90 8.39
C VAL A 87 -16.07 -4.04 9.58
N GLY A 88 -15.17 -3.19 10.10
CA GLY A 88 -15.53 -2.11 11.03
C GLY A 88 -15.45 -2.40 12.53
N GLN A 89 -14.93 -3.55 12.97
CA GLN A 89 -14.55 -3.75 14.37
C GLN A 89 -13.16 -3.19 14.65
N ASP A 90 -12.90 -2.82 15.91
CA ASP A 90 -11.58 -2.40 16.38
C ASP A 90 -10.57 -3.51 16.10
N LYS A 91 -9.71 -3.30 15.09
CA LYS A 91 -8.90 -4.35 14.46
C LYS A 91 -7.68 -4.77 15.28
N GLY A 92 -7.67 -4.45 16.57
CA GLY A 92 -6.49 -4.51 17.42
C GLY A 92 -5.37 -3.58 16.92
N LYS A 93 -4.44 -3.22 17.80
CA LYS A 93 -3.17 -2.60 17.38
C LYS A 93 -2.02 -3.61 17.37
N ILE A 94 -2.33 -4.85 17.70
CA ILE A 94 -1.43 -5.97 17.89
C ILE A 94 -1.71 -7.00 16.79
N GLY A 95 -0.64 -7.47 16.16
CA GLY A 95 -0.68 -8.41 15.05
C GLY A 95 0.63 -8.41 14.29
N TYR A 96 0.53 -8.52 12.97
CA TYR A 96 1.67 -8.74 12.09
C TYR A 96 1.68 -7.75 10.94
N PHE A 97 2.79 -7.05 10.79
CA PHE A 97 3.10 -6.28 9.60
C PHE A 97 3.82 -7.17 8.60
N ILE A 98 3.37 -7.16 7.35
CA ILE A 98 3.95 -7.95 6.27
C ILE A 98 4.54 -7.01 5.24
N CYS A 99 5.79 -7.20 4.86
CA CYS A 99 6.44 -6.40 3.81
C CYS A 99 7.38 -7.24 2.94
N GLY A 100 7.53 -6.83 1.68
CA GLY A 100 8.57 -7.35 0.79
C GLY A 100 9.92 -6.70 1.03
N LEU A 101 10.98 -7.51 0.93
CA LEU A 101 12.37 -7.07 1.01
C LEU A 101 13.13 -7.43 -0.28
N ASP A 102 14.14 -6.62 -0.61
CA ASP A 102 15.08 -6.89 -1.71
C ASP A 102 16.14 -7.95 -1.34
N GLU A 103 17.03 -8.27 -2.29
CA GLU A 103 18.11 -9.26 -2.10
C GLU A 103 19.09 -8.92 -0.97
N LYS A 104 19.09 -7.67 -0.49
CA LYS A 104 19.93 -7.15 0.59
C LYS A 104 19.11 -6.88 1.85
N PHE A 105 17.90 -7.42 1.94
CA PHE A 105 16.96 -7.27 3.05
C PHE A 105 16.47 -5.83 3.29
N ASN A 106 16.55 -4.93 2.30
CA ASN A 106 15.99 -3.59 2.42
C ASN A 106 14.51 -3.57 2.04
N SER A 107 13.73 -2.78 2.78
CA SER A 107 12.35 -2.46 2.43
C SER A 107 12.28 -1.60 1.16
N PHE A 108 11.27 -1.86 0.33
CA PHE A 108 10.98 -1.01 -0.82
C PHE A 108 10.39 0.34 -0.38
N SER A 109 10.48 1.32 -1.28
CA SER A 109 9.82 2.63 -1.15
C SER A 109 8.68 2.77 -2.17
N GLY A 110 7.87 3.81 -1.99
CA GLY A 110 6.73 4.06 -2.86
C GLY A 110 5.69 2.95 -2.78
N LYS A 111 4.98 2.74 -3.88
CA LYS A 111 3.93 1.71 -4.03
C LYS A 111 4.40 0.29 -3.71
N LYS A 112 5.65 -0.05 -4.06
CA LYS A 112 6.23 -1.37 -3.77
C LYS A 112 6.49 -1.60 -2.28
N GLY A 113 6.64 -0.51 -1.52
CA GLY A 113 6.92 -0.52 -0.09
C GLY A 113 5.70 -0.53 0.80
N ILE A 114 4.49 -0.54 0.24
CA ILE A 114 3.25 -0.63 1.03
C ILE A 114 3.28 -1.97 1.78
N SER A 115 3.22 -1.90 3.11
CA SER A 115 3.07 -3.08 3.96
C SER A 115 1.61 -3.50 4.07
N ALA A 116 1.40 -4.74 4.50
CA ALA A 116 0.10 -5.21 4.96
C ALA A 116 0.08 -5.31 6.49
N PHE A 117 -1.11 -5.27 7.07
CA PHE A 117 -1.33 -5.54 8.48
C PHE A 117 -2.45 -6.58 8.63
N ILE A 118 -2.21 -7.56 9.50
CA ILE A 118 -3.18 -8.57 9.93
C ILE A 118 -3.22 -8.53 11.45
N SER A 119 -4.40 -8.45 12.05
CA SER A 119 -4.56 -8.55 13.50
C SER A 119 -4.12 -9.93 13.99
N GLU A 120 -3.70 -10.05 15.26
CA GLU A 120 -3.37 -11.36 15.85
C GLU A 120 -4.54 -12.36 15.68
N SER A 121 -5.76 -11.93 15.96
CA SER A 121 -6.95 -12.80 15.85
C SER A 121 -7.25 -13.23 14.42
N ASP A 122 -7.02 -12.37 13.43
CA ASP A 122 -7.17 -12.76 12.02
C ASP A 122 -6.00 -13.63 11.53
N PHE A 123 -4.79 -13.46 12.10
CA PHE A 123 -3.62 -14.24 11.75
C PHE A 123 -3.76 -15.71 12.14
N GLU A 124 -4.49 -16.02 13.22
CA GLU A 124 -4.78 -17.40 13.63
C GLU A 124 -5.40 -18.26 12.50
N TYR A 125 -6.12 -17.66 11.55
CA TYR A 125 -6.68 -18.41 10.41
C TYR A 125 -5.62 -18.93 9.42
N ILE A 126 -4.44 -18.33 9.40
CA ILE A 126 -3.34 -18.67 8.48
C ILE A 126 -2.07 -19.15 9.18
N LYS A 127 -2.04 -19.06 10.51
CA LYS A 127 -0.87 -19.31 11.34
C LYS A 127 -0.30 -20.70 11.15
N SER A 128 -1.15 -21.72 11.08
CA SER A 128 -0.71 -23.11 10.89
C SER A 128 0.05 -23.30 9.57
N GLU A 129 -0.37 -22.63 8.51
CA GLU A 129 0.28 -22.75 7.20
C GLU A 129 1.64 -22.06 7.21
N VAL A 130 1.74 -20.88 7.84
CA VAL A 130 3.01 -20.14 7.98
C VAL A 130 3.99 -20.88 8.90
N GLN A 131 3.52 -21.36 10.06
CA GLN A 131 4.36 -22.04 11.05
C GLN A 131 4.82 -23.43 10.62
N SER A 132 4.14 -24.05 9.65
CA SER A 132 4.51 -25.39 9.15
C SER A 132 5.87 -25.47 8.45
N PHE A 133 6.55 -24.34 8.27
CA PHE A 133 7.89 -24.25 7.69
C PHE A 133 8.99 -24.23 8.75
N TYR A 134 8.66 -24.25 10.04
CA TYR A 134 9.63 -24.34 11.12
C TYR A 134 9.85 -25.81 11.54
N PRO A 135 11.08 -26.18 11.96
CA PRO A 135 12.26 -25.34 12.02
C PRO A 135 12.85 -25.03 10.63
N ARG A 136 13.49 -23.87 10.49
CA ARG A 136 14.10 -23.41 9.23
C ARG A 136 15.38 -22.62 9.44
N MET A 137 16.20 -22.53 8.41
CA MET A 137 17.27 -21.54 8.36
C MET A 137 16.68 -20.16 8.03
N ASN A 138 16.92 -19.17 8.87
CA ASN A 138 16.54 -17.79 8.60
C ASN A 138 17.59 -17.14 7.68
N SER A 139 17.14 -16.66 6.51
CA SER A 139 18.03 -16.05 5.51
C SER A 139 18.66 -14.71 5.94
N LEU A 140 18.02 -13.98 6.86
CA LEU A 140 18.50 -12.69 7.36
C LEU A 140 19.65 -12.87 8.39
N PHE A 141 19.52 -13.86 9.29
CA PHE A 141 20.47 -14.07 10.38
C PHE A 141 21.49 -15.18 10.13
N ASP A 142 21.26 -16.04 9.12
CA ASP A 142 22.02 -17.28 8.90
C ASP A 142 22.01 -18.21 10.12
N GLU A 143 20.87 -18.22 10.83
CA GLU A 143 20.66 -19.00 12.04
C GLU A 143 19.40 -19.86 11.90
N MET A 144 19.39 -20.99 12.60
CA MET A 144 18.24 -21.87 12.63
C MET A 144 17.19 -21.32 13.60
N GLU A 145 15.99 -21.07 13.09
CA GLU A 145 14.81 -20.69 13.86
C GLU A 145 13.93 -21.92 14.08
N GLU A 146 13.63 -22.19 15.34
CA GLU A 146 12.77 -23.31 15.75
C GLU A 146 11.28 -22.97 15.67
N GLU A 147 10.92 -21.69 15.78
CA GLU A 147 9.54 -21.24 15.83
C GLU A 147 9.34 -19.84 15.23
N PHE A 148 8.10 -19.57 14.86
CA PHE A 148 7.68 -18.26 14.39
C PHE A 148 7.58 -17.29 15.57
N SER A 149 8.29 -16.18 15.48
CA SER A 149 8.34 -15.14 16.51
C SER A 149 7.12 -14.22 16.45
N ALA A 150 6.48 -14.05 17.60
CA ALA A 150 5.38 -13.11 17.80
C ALA A 150 5.83 -11.65 17.91
N THR A 151 7.11 -11.37 18.14
CA THR A 151 7.61 -10.05 18.58
C THR A 151 8.82 -9.56 17.79
N SER A 152 9.21 -10.27 16.73
CA SER A 152 10.34 -9.91 15.88
C SER A 152 10.08 -10.23 14.41
N ASP A 153 11.09 -10.01 13.58
CA ASP A 153 11.09 -10.36 12.17
C ASP A 153 11.01 -11.88 11.96
N ASN A 154 10.25 -12.28 10.94
CA ASN A 154 10.18 -13.65 10.43
C ASN A 154 10.34 -13.58 8.92
N VAL A 155 11.58 -13.70 8.44
CA VAL A 155 11.94 -13.46 7.04
C VAL A 155 11.92 -14.76 6.25
N PHE A 156 10.98 -14.90 5.32
CA PHE A 156 10.87 -16.04 4.42
C PHE A 156 11.45 -15.71 3.05
N ASP A 157 12.27 -16.61 2.51
CA ASP A 157 12.66 -16.57 1.11
C ASP A 157 11.48 -16.80 0.16
N ARG A 158 11.69 -16.47 -1.11
CA ARG A 158 10.68 -16.62 -2.17
C ARG A 158 10.16 -18.05 -2.31
N GLU A 159 10.98 -19.08 -2.12
CA GLU A 159 10.56 -20.47 -2.26
C GLU A 159 9.56 -20.85 -1.16
N ASN A 160 9.88 -20.54 0.09
CA ASN A 160 9.01 -20.76 1.23
C ASN A 160 7.73 -19.94 1.13
N CYS A 161 7.81 -18.69 0.66
CA CYS A 161 6.62 -17.86 0.42
C CYS A 161 5.66 -18.50 -0.59
N LEU A 162 6.17 -19.06 -1.70
CA LEU A 162 5.33 -19.71 -2.71
C LEU A 162 4.64 -20.95 -2.13
N LYS A 163 5.33 -21.74 -1.31
CA LYS A 163 4.74 -22.91 -0.63
C LYS A 163 3.70 -22.49 0.42
N ILE A 164 3.90 -21.39 1.15
CA ILE A 164 2.89 -20.82 2.05
C ILE A 164 1.62 -20.48 1.24
N LEU A 165 1.77 -19.78 0.11
CA LEU A 165 0.65 -19.40 -0.74
C LEU A 165 -0.13 -20.61 -1.26
N GLU A 166 0.57 -21.66 -1.70
CA GLU A 166 -0.07 -22.92 -2.13
C GLU A 166 -0.89 -23.56 -1.01
N LYS A 167 -0.37 -23.58 0.23
CA LYS A 167 -1.12 -24.11 1.38
C LYS A 167 -2.36 -23.27 1.70
N LEU A 168 -2.26 -21.94 1.62
CA LEU A 168 -3.38 -21.04 1.87
C LEU A 168 -4.49 -21.21 0.81
N GLU A 169 -4.13 -21.37 -0.46
CA GLU A 169 -5.08 -21.57 -1.56
C GLU A 169 -5.80 -22.92 -1.49
N GLN A 170 -5.16 -23.93 -0.90
CA GLN A 170 -5.76 -25.27 -0.72
C GLN A 170 -6.67 -25.35 0.52
N LYS A 171 -6.60 -24.36 1.41
CA LYS A 171 -7.36 -24.36 2.67
C LYS A 171 -8.81 -23.97 2.40
N VAL A 172 -9.73 -24.82 2.87
CA VAL A 172 -11.17 -24.57 2.81
C VAL A 172 -11.62 -23.94 4.12
N PHE A 173 -12.38 -22.85 4.03
CA PHE A 173 -12.97 -22.18 5.19
C PHE A 173 -14.49 -22.20 5.07
N ASP A 174 -15.18 -22.52 6.16
CA ASP A 174 -16.65 -22.57 6.19
C ASP A 174 -17.29 -21.17 6.17
N ASN A 175 -16.50 -20.12 6.42
CA ASN A 175 -16.94 -18.75 6.50
C ASN A 175 -16.48 -17.96 5.26
N GLU A 176 -17.43 -17.35 4.55
CA GLU A 176 -17.15 -16.55 3.36
C GLU A 176 -16.26 -15.33 3.65
N ASN A 177 -16.39 -14.71 4.82
CA ASN A 177 -15.54 -13.58 5.19
C ASN A 177 -14.09 -13.99 5.44
N ILE A 178 -13.86 -15.17 6.03
CA ILE A 178 -12.51 -15.73 6.20
C ILE A 178 -11.94 -16.09 4.83
N THR A 179 -12.73 -16.74 3.98
CA THR A 179 -12.35 -17.08 2.60
C THR A 179 -11.93 -15.83 1.83
N LYS A 180 -12.73 -14.76 1.90
CA LYS A 180 -12.42 -13.48 1.26
C LYS A 180 -11.13 -12.87 1.81
N PHE A 181 -10.98 -12.81 3.13
CA PHE A 181 -9.77 -12.31 3.80
C PHE A 181 -8.51 -13.02 3.29
N VAL A 182 -8.53 -14.37 3.25
CA VAL A 182 -7.39 -15.16 2.79
C VAL A 182 -7.11 -14.93 1.31
N ASN A 183 -8.15 -14.88 0.47
CA ASN A 183 -7.98 -14.63 -0.97
C ASN A 183 -7.39 -13.24 -1.25
N ASP A 184 -7.87 -12.21 -0.55
CA ASP A 184 -7.35 -10.84 -0.67
C ASP A 184 -5.88 -10.78 -0.23
N LEU A 185 -5.52 -11.46 0.86
CA LEU A 185 -4.13 -11.58 1.33
C LEU A 185 -3.25 -12.32 0.31
N VAL A 186 -3.68 -13.48 -0.18
CA VAL A 186 -2.95 -14.28 -1.17
C VAL A 186 -2.69 -13.46 -2.43
N HIS A 187 -3.70 -12.73 -2.91
CA HIS A 187 -3.56 -11.86 -4.07
C HIS A 187 -2.48 -10.78 -3.86
N TRP A 188 -2.53 -10.08 -2.73
CA TRP A 188 -1.54 -9.07 -2.38
C TRP A 188 -0.13 -9.66 -2.20
N PHE A 189 -0.03 -10.81 -1.53
CA PHE A 189 1.24 -11.50 -1.29
C PHE A 189 1.88 -11.92 -2.63
N ARG A 190 1.10 -12.50 -3.57
CA ARG A 190 1.58 -12.81 -4.92
C ARG A 190 2.12 -11.58 -5.66
N LYS A 191 1.45 -10.43 -5.53
CA LYS A 191 1.89 -9.17 -6.13
C LYS A 191 3.24 -8.70 -5.57
N GLN A 192 3.46 -8.83 -4.26
CA GLN A 192 4.76 -8.50 -3.65
C GLN A 192 5.90 -9.39 -4.21
N LEU A 193 5.63 -10.69 -4.42
CA LEU A 193 6.61 -11.65 -4.93
C LEU A 193 6.97 -11.47 -6.42
N GLU A 194 6.34 -10.53 -7.14
CA GLU A 194 6.74 -10.12 -8.49
C GLU A 194 8.10 -9.38 -8.47
N TYR A 195 8.49 -8.80 -7.32
CA TYR A 195 9.74 -8.03 -7.19
C TYR A 195 10.51 -8.29 -5.89
N ALA A 196 9.86 -8.78 -4.83
CA ALA A 196 10.50 -9.08 -3.56
C ALA A 196 11.30 -10.40 -3.63
N HIS A 197 12.47 -10.42 -2.99
CA HIS A 197 13.28 -11.62 -2.79
C HIS A 197 12.89 -12.35 -1.51
N TYR A 198 12.50 -11.57 -0.49
CA TYR A 198 12.02 -12.08 0.79
C TYR A 198 10.73 -11.39 1.19
N ILE A 199 9.98 -12.04 2.07
CA ILE A 199 8.81 -11.46 2.74
C ILE A 199 9.02 -11.60 4.22
N ASN A 200 8.87 -10.49 4.93
CA ASN A 200 9.00 -10.44 6.37
C ASN A 200 7.63 -10.33 7.02
N PHE A 201 7.38 -11.17 8.02
CA PHE A 201 6.27 -11.01 8.97
C PHE A 201 6.85 -10.48 10.29
N TYR A 202 6.68 -9.18 10.53
CA TYR A 202 7.10 -8.54 11.77
C TYR A 202 5.94 -8.53 12.77
N GLY A 203 6.09 -9.23 13.89
CA GLY A 203 5.12 -9.26 14.98
C GLY A 203 5.31 -8.11 15.99
N ASN A 204 4.21 -7.55 16.48
CA ASN A 204 4.23 -6.50 17.51
C ASN A 204 3.41 -6.85 18.76
N LEU A 205 3.35 -8.14 19.10
CA LEU A 205 2.64 -8.66 20.28
C LEU A 205 3.31 -8.25 21.60
#